data_AF-A0AAU4KBH6-F1
#
_entry.id   AF-A0AAU4KBH6-F1
#
_cell.length_a   1.000
_cell.length_b   1.000
_cell.length_c   1.000
_cell.angle_alpha   90.00
_cell.angle_beta   90.00
_cell.angle_gamma   90.00
#
_symmetry.space_group_name_H-M   'P 1'
#
loop_
_entity.id
_entity.type
_entity.pdbx_description
1 polymer ?
#
loop_
_entity_poly.entity_id
_entity_poly.type
_entity_poly.pdbx_seq_one_letter_code
_entity_poly.pdbx_strand_id
1 'polypeptide(L)'
;MAHADEPVPEPSVTTTPAPVEEGPTEPVKPVIADYRGQKIDLSSSWEGANICTELPDGEVHCYDTTEESLADPDLPAKVREDTLKASKLQAASDPRDNCASDYWCLYQDANYKGRRLQFSSSGKKNLGDYGFRDKLSSVYYWVARWPLNYGFATIWDSRSGVLHDRQRDLEPPHGWSNFKNMDYPGGGNWNDKVDVFEVKRA
;
A
#
# COMPACT_ATOMS: atom_id res chain seq x y z
N MET A 1 -31.64 54.34 -45.63
CA MET A 1 -31.80 53.39 -44.51
C MET A 1 -30.84 52.25 -44.76
N ALA A 2 -29.73 52.21 -44.03
CA ALA A 2 -28.77 51.13 -44.06
C ALA A 2 -28.20 51.03 -42.64
N HIS A 3 -28.66 50.03 -41.89
CA HIS A 3 -28.04 49.62 -40.64
C HIS A 3 -27.31 48.31 -40.91
N ALA A 4 -26.00 48.33 -40.66
CA ALA A 4 -25.14 47.16 -40.64
C ALA A 4 -25.38 46.43 -39.31
N ASP A 5 -25.62 45.13 -39.39
CA ASP A 5 -25.70 44.22 -38.24
C ASP A 5 -24.29 43.64 -37.99
N GLU A 6 -23.73 43.88 -36.80
CA GLU A 6 -22.49 43.26 -36.33
C GLU A 6 -22.78 41.84 -35.80
N PRO A 7 -21.91 40.83 -36.05
CA PRO A 7 -22.14 39.50 -35.53
C PRO A 7 -21.73 39.39 -34.04
N VAL A 8 -22.66 38.92 -33.21
CA VAL A 8 -22.44 38.55 -31.80
C VAL A 8 -21.59 37.26 -31.72
N PRO A 9 -20.55 37.19 -30.87
CA PRO A 9 -19.77 35.96 -30.71
C PRO A 9 -20.53 34.90 -29.88
N GLU A 10 -20.59 33.66 -30.38
CA GLU A 10 -21.14 32.50 -29.69
C GLU A 10 -20.26 32.09 -28.49
N PRO A 11 -20.84 31.68 -27.34
CA PRO A 11 -20.07 31.15 -26.24
C PRO A 11 -19.58 29.73 -26.57
N SER A 12 -18.27 29.57 -26.75
CA SER A 12 -17.62 28.25 -26.77
C SER A 12 -17.75 27.57 -25.41
N VAL A 13 -18.61 26.56 -25.34
CA VAL A 13 -18.71 25.67 -24.19
C VAL A 13 -17.51 24.72 -24.23
N THR A 14 -16.47 25.04 -23.46
CA THR A 14 -15.42 24.08 -23.12
C THR A 14 -16.00 23.08 -22.13
N THR A 15 -16.33 21.88 -22.60
CA THR A 15 -16.78 20.78 -21.74
C THR A 15 -15.60 20.31 -20.88
N THR A 16 -15.56 20.76 -19.63
CA THR A 16 -14.76 20.14 -18.56
C THR A 16 -15.17 18.66 -18.45
N PRO A 17 -14.26 17.68 -18.54
CA PRO A 17 -14.61 16.29 -18.29
C PRO A 17 -15.05 16.13 -16.84
N ALA A 18 -16.21 15.49 -16.65
CA ALA A 18 -16.75 15.16 -15.34
C ALA A 18 -15.78 14.26 -14.55
N PRO A 19 -15.81 14.30 -13.20
CA PRO A 19 -15.09 13.32 -12.39
C PRO A 19 -15.56 11.92 -12.77
N VAL A 20 -14.63 11.01 -13.02
CA VAL A 20 -14.93 9.59 -13.17
C VAL A 20 -15.47 9.12 -11.83
N GLU A 21 -16.74 8.75 -11.80
CA GLU A 21 -17.38 8.13 -10.65
C GLU A 21 -16.69 6.78 -10.41
N GLU A 22 -15.89 6.70 -9.35
CA GLU A 22 -15.29 5.43 -8.91
C GLU A 22 -16.44 4.52 -8.47
N GLY A 23 -16.57 3.38 -9.15
CA GLY A 23 -17.62 2.41 -8.88
C GLY A 23 -17.64 1.91 -7.42
N PRO A 24 -18.68 1.17 -7.01
CA PRO A 24 -18.88 0.82 -5.61
C PRO A 24 -17.70 0.03 -5.06
N THR A 25 -16.93 0.68 -4.18
CA THR A 25 -15.85 0.07 -3.42
C THR A 25 -16.42 -0.99 -2.48
N GLU A 26 -15.72 -2.12 -2.29
CA GLU A 26 -16.12 -3.13 -1.29
C GLU A 26 -16.35 -2.47 0.09
N PRO A 27 -17.40 -2.91 0.82
CA PRO A 27 -17.71 -2.35 2.13
C PRO A 27 -16.54 -2.56 3.09
N VAL A 28 -16.08 -1.45 3.68
CA VAL A 28 -14.95 -1.42 4.60
C VAL A 28 -15.31 -2.16 5.89
N LYS A 29 -14.44 -3.08 6.31
CA LYS A 29 -14.50 -3.77 7.61
C LYS A 29 -13.36 -3.23 8.48
N PRO A 30 -13.64 -2.33 9.43
CA PRO A 30 -12.59 -1.61 10.14
C PRO A 30 -11.65 -2.58 10.87
N VAL A 31 -10.34 -2.42 10.64
CA VAL A 31 -9.30 -3.08 11.42
C VAL A 31 -8.97 -2.22 12.63
N ILE A 32 -9.12 -2.82 13.80
CA ILE A 32 -8.79 -2.18 15.07
C ILE A 32 -7.34 -2.53 15.42
N ALA A 33 -6.53 -1.50 15.67
CA ALA A 33 -5.13 -1.65 16.02
C ALA A 33 -4.81 -1.06 17.39
N ASP A 34 -3.75 -1.56 18.03
CA ASP A 34 -3.19 -0.93 19.23
C ASP A 34 -2.17 0.13 18.86
N TYR A 35 -2.33 1.32 19.41
CA TYR A 35 -1.39 2.42 19.27
C TYR A 35 -1.25 3.14 20.63
N ARG A 36 -0.04 3.13 21.19
CA ARG A 36 0.26 3.72 22.51
C ARG A 36 -0.71 3.27 23.63
N GLY A 37 -1.11 2.00 23.59
CA GLY A 37 -2.04 1.41 24.57
C GLY A 37 -3.52 1.75 24.35
N GLN A 38 -3.88 2.35 23.21
CA GLN A 38 -5.26 2.64 22.83
C GLN A 38 -5.65 1.88 21.57
N LYS A 39 -6.92 1.48 21.48
CA LYS A 39 -7.50 0.88 20.28
C LYS A 39 -7.92 1.98 19.30
N ILE A 40 -7.42 1.93 18.07
CA ILE A 40 -7.72 2.88 17.00
C ILE A 40 -8.33 2.15 15.80
N ASP A 41 -9.24 2.80 15.09
CA ASP A 41 -9.82 2.29 13.84
C ASP A 41 -8.98 2.80 12.65
N LEU A 42 -8.20 1.90 12.07
CA LEU A 42 -7.28 2.22 10.97
C LEU A 42 -7.99 2.68 9.71
N SER A 43 -9.23 2.25 9.49
CA SER A 43 -10.00 2.65 8.32
C SER A 43 -10.39 4.14 8.37
N SER A 44 -10.53 4.68 9.58
CA SER A 44 -10.85 6.08 9.83
C SER A 44 -9.59 6.95 9.93
N SER A 45 -8.61 6.55 10.74
CA SER A 45 -7.39 7.33 10.99
C SER A 45 -6.29 6.45 11.60
N TRP A 46 -5.02 6.84 11.39
CA TRP A 46 -3.88 6.21 12.08
C TRP A 46 -3.47 6.98 13.35
N GLU A 47 -4.20 8.03 13.71
CA GLU A 47 -3.96 8.83 14.94
C GLU A 47 -2.51 9.36 15.07
N GLY A 48 -1.82 9.53 13.94
CA GLY A 48 -0.42 9.98 13.89
C GLY A 48 0.62 8.86 13.79
N ALA A 49 0.22 7.59 13.89
CA ALA A 49 1.12 6.47 13.66
C ALA A 49 1.68 6.49 12.22
N ASN A 50 2.94 6.08 12.09
CA ASN A 50 3.61 5.97 10.79
C ASN A 50 3.70 4.53 10.31
N ILE A 51 3.62 3.55 11.21
CA ILE A 51 3.86 2.15 10.91
C ILE A 51 2.78 1.33 11.57
N CYS A 52 2.16 0.40 10.85
CA CYS A 52 1.27 -0.61 11.40
C CYS A 52 1.69 -2.00 10.94
N THR A 53 1.80 -2.93 11.88
CA THR A 53 2.31 -4.28 11.70
C THR A 53 1.26 -5.29 12.10
N GLU A 54 0.94 -6.20 11.18
CA GLU A 54 0.18 -7.42 11.53
C GLU A 54 1.09 -8.40 12.28
N LEU A 55 0.66 -8.81 13.47
CA LEU A 55 1.36 -9.78 14.30
C LEU A 55 0.91 -11.22 13.97
N PRO A 56 1.66 -12.24 14.41
CA PRO A 56 1.37 -13.64 14.05
C PRO A 56 -0.01 -14.15 14.50
N ASP A 57 -0.60 -13.55 15.52
CA ASP A 57 -1.95 -13.85 16.02
C ASP A 57 -3.06 -13.13 15.25
N GLY A 58 -2.70 -12.25 14.31
CA GLY A 58 -3.61 -11.43 13.52
C GLY A 58 -3.96 -10.09 14.14
N GLU A 59 -3.44 -9.76 15.32
CA GLU A 59 -3.55 -8.41 15.88
C GLU A 59 -2.72 -7.43 15.06
N VAL A 60 -3.08 -6.15 15.12
CA VAL A 60 -2.34 -5.09 14.44
C VAL A 60 -1.87 -4.08 15.48
N HIS A 61 -0.56 -3.87 15.56
CA HIS A 61 0.04 -2.86 16.41
C HIS A 61 0.64 -1.75 15.54
N CYS A 62 0.51 -0.51 15.98
CA CYS A 62 1.00 0.66 15.28
C CYS A 62 2.00 1.45 16.12
N TYR A 63 2.89 2.18 15.44
CA TYR A 63 4.09 2.79 16.00
C TYR A 63 4.42 4.10 15.29
N ASP A 64 5.21 4.94 15.95
CA ASP A 64 5.72 6.17 15.36
C ASP A 64 6.98 5.93 14.55
N THR A 65 7.79 4.95 14.97
CA THR A 65 9.14 4.71 14.43
C THR A 65 9.43 3.25 14.11
N THR A 66 10.41 3.01 13.22
CA THR A 66 10.84 1.65 12.87
C THR A 66 11.40 0.94 14.09
N GLU A 67 12.15 1.65 14.93
CA GLU A 67 12.76 1.14 16.16
C GLU A 67 11.71 0.60 17.13
N GLU A 68 10.62 1.33 17.34
CA GLU A 68 9.48 0.88 18.15
C GLU A 68 8.83 -0.37 17.55
N SER A 69 8.57 -0.36 16.24
CA SER A 69 7.96 -1.52 15.56
C SER A 69 8.81 -2.80 15.67
N LEU A 70 10.14 -2.65 15.71
CA LEU A 70 11.07 -3.76 15.88
C LEU A 70 11.32 -4.11 17.35
N ALA A 71 10.96 -3.24 18.29
CA ALA A 71 11.06 -3.50 19.72
C ALA A 71 9.82 -4.22 20.27
N ASP A 72 8.75 -4.31 19.48
CA ASP A 72 7.52 -5.00 19.87
C ASP A 72 7.81 -6.46 20.30
N PRO A 73 7.36 -6.87 21.51
CA PRO A 73 7.63 -8.20 22.04
C PRO A 73 6.88 -9.33 21.31
N ASP A 74 5.74 -9.01 20.69
CA ASP A 74 4.87 -9.95 19.96
C ASP A 74 5.36 -10.14 18.51
N LEU A 75 6.20 -9.24 18.02
CA LEU A 75 6.99 -9.48 16.80
C LEU A 75 8.00 -10.63 17.05
N PRO A 76 8.00 -11.69 16.22
CA PRO A 76 8.85 -12.85 16.45
C PRO A 76 10.33 -12.49 16.64
N ALA A 77 10.94 -12.99 17.71
CA ALA A 77 12.33 -12.67 18.05
C ALA A 77 13.30 -12.92 16.88
N LYS A 78 13.07 -13.99 16.11
CA LYS A 78 13.89 -14.30 14.93
C LYS A 78 13.78 -13.24 13.83
N VAL A 79 12.57 -12.71 13.59
CA VAL A 79 12.35 -11.61 12.63
C VAL A 79 13.10 -10.36 13.09
N ARG A 80 13.04 -10.04 14.38
CA ARG A 80 13.78 -8.91 14.97
C ARG A 80 15.29 -9.07 14.81
N GLU A 81 15.83 -10.22 15.19
CA GLU A 81 17.26 -10.53 15.05
C GLU A 81 17.74 -10.43 13.60
N ASP A 82 17.03 -11.06 12.67
CA ASP A 82 17.42 -11.11 11.26
C ASP A 82 17.35 -9.73 10.62
N THR A 83 16.31 -8.94 10.95
CA THR A 83 16.19 -7.54 10.51
C THR A 83 17.34 -6.69 11.03
N LEU A 84 17.60 -6.71 12.35
CA LEU A 84 18.69 -5.93 12.96
C LEU A 84 20.07 -6.34 12.43
N LYS A 85 20.27 -7.63 12.16
CA LYS A 85 21.51 -8.12 11.54
C LYS A 85 21.65 -7.60 10.11
N ALA A 86 20.59 -7.60 9.32
CA ALA A 86 20.59 -7.09 7.95
C ALA A 86 20.89 -5.58 7.91
N SER A 87 20.26 -4.77 8.77
CA SER A 87 20.49 -3.32 8.84
C SER A 87 21.94 -2.98 9.23
N LYS A 88 22.59 -3.79 10.07
CA LYS A 88 24.01 -3.58 10.47
C LYS A 88 25.01 -3.90 9.36
N LEU A 89 24.65 -4.74 8.39
CA LEU A 89 25.54 -5.22 7.34
C LEU A 89 25.50 -4.34 6.08
N GLN A 90 24.56 -3.39 6.00
CA GLN A 90 24.33 -2.60 4.80
C GLN A 90 24.81 -1.16 4.97
N ALA A 91 25.22 -0.55 3.86
CA ALA A 91 25.53 0.88 3.83
C ALA A 91 24.24 1.65 4.10
N ALA A 92 24.30 2.67 4.97
CA ALA A 92 23.19 3.59 5.21
C ALA A 92 22.58 4.03 3.87
N SER A 93 21.26 3.84 3.69
CA SER A 93 20.43 4.09 2.48
C SER A 93 19.84 2.88 1.73
N ASP A 94 19.96 1.64 2.24
CA ASP A 94 19.22 0.50 1.68
C ASP A 94 17.74 0.53 2.15
N PRO A 95 16.75 0.41 1.25
CA PRO A 95 15.34 0.33 1.63
C PRO A 95 14.97 -0.84 2.57
N ARG A 96 15.86 -1.82 2.75
CA ARG A 96 15.77 -2.86 3.78
C ARG A 96 15.80 -2.33 5.21
N ASP A 97 16.33 -1.13 5.45
CA ASP A 97 16.45 -0.55 6.79
C ASP A 97 15.10 -0.36 7.50
N ASN A 98 14.00 -0.34 6.73
CA ASN A 98 12.65 -0.05 7.23
C ASN A 98 11.64 -1.14 6.87
N CYS A 99 12.05 -2.41 6.73
CA CYS A 99 11.11 -3.51 6.53
C CYS A 99 11.50 -4.72 7.36
N ALA A 100 10.58 -5.24 8.17
CA ALA A 100 10.82 -6.46 8.93
C ALA A 100 11.08 -7.65 7.98
N SER A 101 12.05 -8.49 8.33
CA SER A 101 12.37 -9.70 7.56
C SER A 101 11.15 -10.62 7.46
N ASP A 102 10.95 -11.23 6.29
CA ASP A 102 9.83 -12.15 6.03
C ASP A 102 8.44 -11.46 6.04
N TYR A 103 8.38 -10.13 6.05
CA TYR A 103 7.15 -9.33 5.93
C TYR A 103 7.09 -8.60 4.59
N TRP A 104 5.88 -8.52 4.02
CA TRP A 104 5.56 -7.61 2.93
C TRP A 104 5.32 -6.22 3.50
N CYS A 105 6.17 -5.25 3.13
CA CYS A 105 6.05 -3.87 3.56
C CYS A 105 5.48 -3.00 2.43
N LEU A 106 4.31 -2.44 2.67
CA LEU A 106 3.56 -1.57 1.79
C LEU A 106 3.80 -0.12 2.23
N TYR A 107 4.22 0.73 1.30
CA TYR A 107 4.60 2.11 1.57
C TYR A 107 3.70 3.08 0.83
N GLN A 108 3.29 4.12 1.56
CA GLN A 108 2.40 5.13 1.01
C GLN A 108 3.07 5.94 -0.11
N ASP A 109 4.39 6.15 0.00
CA ASP A 109 5.14 6.93 -0.98
C ASP A 109 6.11 6.05 -1.78
N ALA A 110 6.57 6.56 -2.91
CA ALA A 110 7.62 5.94 -3.70
C ALA A 110 8.97 5.91 -2.95
N ASN A 111 9.83 4.99 -3.36
CA ASN A 111 11.14 4.69 -2.82
C ASN A 111 11.09 4.26 -1.35
N TYR A 112 10.04 3.52 -0.96
CA TYR A 112 9.89 2.88 0.34
C TYR A 112 9.81 3.91 1.49
N LYS A 113 8.96 4.92 1.31
CA LYS A 113 8.80 6.06 2.21
C LYS A 113 7.35 6.27 2.63
N GLY A 114 7.15 7.20 3.56
CA GLY A 114 5.85 7.54 4.08
C GLY A 114 5.35 6.51 5.09
N ARG A 115 4.03 6.47 5.29
CA ARG A 115 3.41 5.49 6.18
C ARG A 115 3.64 4.07 5.65
N ARG A 116 3.86 3.13 6.57
CA ARG A 116 4.15 1.72 6.29
C ARG A 116 3.09 0.82 6.89
N LEU A 117 2.50 -0.03 6.07
CA LEU A 117 1.67 -1.16 6.50
C LEU A 117 2.42 -2.44 6.20
N GLN A 118 2.47 -3.41 7.11
CA GLN A 118 3.22 -4.64 6.87
C GLN A 118 2.49 -5.91 7.31
N PHE A 119 2.59 -6.94 6.47
CA PHE A 119 1.89 -8.22 6.62
C PHE A 119 2.84 -9.39 6.52
N SER A 120 2.61 -10.41 7.36
CA SER A 120 3.27 -11.70 7.22
C SER A 120 2.30 -12.85 6.94
N SER A 121 1.03 -12.73 7.31
CA SER A 121 0.10 -13.84 7.12
C SER A 121 -0.34 -13.93 5.66
N SER A 122 -0.58 -15.16 5.19
CA SER A 122 -1.23 -15.39 3.89
C SER A 122 -2.67 -14.89 3.90
N GLY A 123 -3.19 -14.57 2.72
CA GLY A 123 -4.58 -14.21 2.50
C GLY A 123 -4.78 -12.79 1.97
N LYS A 124 -6.04 -12.47 1.68
CA LYS A 124 -6.45 -11.18 1.13
C LYS A 124 -6.56 -10.13 2.23
N LYS A 125 -5.99 -8.95 1.98
CA LYS A 125 -6.07 -7.75 2.82
C LYS A 125 -6.75 -6.66 1.99
N ASN A 126 -7.97 -6.27 2.37
CA ASN A 126 -8.62 -5.10 1.76
C ASN A 126 -7.98 -3.85 2.38
N LEU A 127 -7.25 -3.07 1.59
CA LEU A 127 -6.47 -1.94 2.09
C LEU A 127 -7.37 -0.80 2.62
N GLY A 128 -8.66 -0.79 2.27
CA GLY A 128 -9.63 0.14 2.86
C GLY A 128 -9.84 -0.10 4.35
N ASP A 129 -9.80 -1.36 4.78
CA ASP A 129 -9.94 -1.77 6.18
C ASP A 129 -8.83 -1.20 7.08
N TYR A 130 -7.69 -0.87 6.46
CA TYR A 130 -6.50 -0.31 7.11
C TYR A 130 -6.30 1.18 6.79
N GLY A 131 -7.23 1.84 6.10
CA GLY A 131 -7.06 3.25 5.70
C GLY A 131 -5.93 3.49 4.69
N PHE A 132 -5.58 2.46 3.91
CA PHE A 132 -4.46 2.40 2.97
C PHE A 132 -4.90 2.18 1.50
N ARG A 133 -6.20 2.10 1.24
CA ARG A 133 -6.77 2.07 -0.12
C ARG A 133 -6.30 3.27 -0.93
N ASP A 134 -5.94 3.04 -2.19
CA ASP A 134 -5.49 4.07 -3.14
C ASP A 134 -4.36 4.95 -2.59
N LYS A 135 -3.50 4.37 -1.76
CA LYS A 135 -2.34 5.06 -1.17
C LYS A 135 -1.03 4.32 -1.41
N LEU A 136 -1.07 3.12 -1.99
CA LEU A 136 0.12 2.29 -2.16
C LEU A 136 0.95 2.77 -3.37
N SER A 137 2.19 3.20 -3.10
CA SER A 137 3.12 3.69 -4.12
C SER A 137 4.41 2.89 -4.23
N SER A 138 4.78 2.10 -3.21
CA SER A 138 5.89 1.14 -3.30
C SER A 138 5.73 -0.05 -2.36
N VAL A 139 6.36 -1.18 -2.72
CA VAL A 139 6.30 -2.42 -1.94
C VAL A 139 7.68 -3.02 -1.85
N TYR A 140 8.09 -3.40 -0.64
CA TYR A 140 9.31 -4.15 -0.42
C TYR A 140 9.02 -5.49 0.24
N TYR A 141 9.71 -6.53 -0.23
CA TYR A 141 9.68 -7.84 0.38
C TYR A 141 11.07 -8.43 0.34
N TRP A 142 11.55 -8.87 1.50
CA TRP A 142 12.79 -9.62 1.60
C TRP A 142 12.63 -10.77 2.59
N VAL A 143 13.30 -11.86 2.26
CA VAL A 143 13.14 -13.12 2.97
C VAL A 143 14.49 -13.47 3.58
N ALA A 144 14.57 -13.46 4.91
CA ALA A 144 15.75 -13.95 5.61
C ALA A 144 15.79 -15.49 5.55
N ARG A 145 14.62 -16.12 5.57
CA ARG A 145 14.45 -17.58 5.62
C ARG A 145 13.74 -18.10 4.38
N TRP A 146 14.41 -17.95 3.24
CA TRP A 146 13.88 -18.30 1.92
C TRP A 146 13.15 -19.66 1.88
N PRO A 147 13.73 -20.78 2.36
CA PRO A 147 13.09 -22.10 2.26
C PRO A 147 11.78 -22.25 3.04
N LEU A 148 11.49 -21.36 4.00
CA LEU A 148 10.33 -21.46 4.89
C LEU A 148 9.25 -20.43 4.58
N ASN A 149 9.66 -19.28 4.06
CA ASN A 149 8.84 -18.09 4.06
C ASN A 149 8.59 -17.55 2.66
N TYR A 150 8.97 -18.27 1.61
CA TYR A 150 8.74 -17.84 0.24
C TYR A 150 7.26 -17.65 -0.10
N GLY A 151 7.01 -16.76 -1.05
CA GLY A 151 5.69 -16.48 -1.57
C GLY A 151 5.73 -15.32 -2.57
N PHE A 152 4.61 -15.08 -3.22
CA PHE A 152 4.37 -13.88 -4.03
C PHE A 152 3.17 -13.13 -3.45
N ALA A 153 2.91 -11.93 -3.95
CA ALA A 153 1.68 -11.21 -3.66
C ALA A 153 0.90 -10.90 -4.93
N THR A 154 -0.42 -10.79 -4.84
CA THR A 154 -1.26 -10.29 -5.93
C THR A 154 -1.89 -8.96 -5.50
N ILE A 155 -1.74 -7.92 -6.30
CA ILE A 155 -2.42 -6.63 -6.12
C ILE A 155 -3.64 -6.54 -7.02
N TRP A 156 -4.72 -5.95 -6.50
CA TRP A 156 -5.98 -5.76 -7.22
C TRP A 156 -6.44 -4.32 -7.13
N ASP A 157 -7.07 -3.87 -8.19
CA ASP A 157 -7.88 -2.66 -8.22
C ASP A 157 -9.33 -3.08 -8.53
N SER A 158 -10.19 -2.89 -7.54
CA SER A 158 -11.56 -3.38 -7.46
C SER A 158 -12.56 -2.47 -8.18
N ARG A 159 -12.11 -1.39 -8.82
CA ARG A 159 -13.00 -0.53 -9.61
C ARG A 159 -13.79 -1.39 -10.60
N SER A 160 -15.07 -1.08 -10.76
CA SER A 160 -15.93 -1.67 -11.79
C SER A 160 -15.74 -0.93 -13.11
N GLY A 161 -15.46 -1.64 -14.20
CA GLY A 161 -15.27 -1.06 -15.53
C GLY A 161 -15.16 -2.14 -16.61
N VAL A 162 -14.96 -1.74 -17.87
CA VAL A 162 -14.92 -2.66 -19.04
C VAL A 162 -13.68 -3.58 -19.04
N LEU A 163 -12.71 -3.31 -18.18
CA LEU A 163 -11.48 -4.09 -18.06
C LEU A 163 -11.65 -5.14 -16.97
N HIS A 164 -11.62 -6.41 -17.37
CA HIS A 164 -11.88 -7.55 -16.47
C HIS A 164 -10.65 -7.98 -15.63
N ASP A 165 -9.45 -7.44 -15.89
CA ASP A 165 -8.20 -8.01 -15.38
C ASP A 165 -7.29 -6.98 -14.69
N ARG A 166 -7.84 -6.19 -13.76
CA ARG A 166 -7.05 -5.23 -12.96
C ARG A 166 -6.36 -5.89 -11.78
N GLN A 167 -5.48 -6.83 -12.12
CA GLN A 167 -4.71 -7.62 -11.18
C GLN A 167 -3.25 -7.72 -11.64
N ARG A 168 -2.32 -7.84 -10.71
CA ARG A 168 -0.91 -8.06 -11.02
C ARG A 168 -0.20 -8.83 -9.92
N ASP A 169 0.61 -9.81 -10.30
CA ASP A 169 1.48 -10.51 -9.37
C ASP A 169 2.78 -9.74 -9.13
N LEU A 170 3.23 -9.78 -7.88
CA LEU A 170 4.46 -9.24 -7.36
C LEU A 170 5.37 -10.43 -7.00
N GLU A 171 6.24 -10.82 -7.94
CA GLU A 171 7.18 -11.93 -7.78
C GLU A 171 8.53 -11.46 -7.20
N PRO A 172 8.92 -11.92 -5.98
CA PRO A 172 10.26 -11.67 -5.43
C PRO A 172 11.35 -12.44 -6.21
N PRO A 173 12.65 -12.06 -6.12
CA PRO A 173 13.29 -11.22 -5.10
C PRO A 173 13.51 -9.76 -5.53
N HIS A 174 12.49 -9.11 -6.08
CA HIS A 174 12.54 -7.71 -6.45
C HIS A 174 11.65 -6.87 -5.53
N GLY A 175 12.11 -5.66 -5.20
CA GLY A 175 11.26 -4.63 -4.60
C GLY A 175 10.67 -3.73 -5.69
N TRP A 176 9.48 -3.21 -5.45
CA TRP A 176 8.77 -2.31 -6.36
C TRP A 176 8.87 -0.89 -5.80
N SER A 177 9.96 -0.20 -6.12
CA SER A 177 10.27 1.11 -5.54
C SER A 177 9.34 2.23 -6.00
N ASN A 178 8.64 2.11 -7.12
CA ASN A 178 7.76 3.16 -7.61
C ASN A 178 6.68 2.60 -8.53
N PHE A 179 5.44 2.60 -8.07
CA PHE A 179 4.30 2.08 -8.84
C PHE A 179 3.98 2.93 -10.07
N LYS A 180 4.53 4.15 -10.19
CA LYS A 180 4.47 4.93 -11.45
C LYS A 180 5.18 4.27 -12.61
N ASN A 181 6.12 3.35 -12.33
CA ASN A 181 6.85 2.59 -13.34
C ASN A 181 6.17 1.25 -13.68
N MET A 182 4.98 0.99 -13.14
CA MET A 182 4.24 -0.23 -13.37
C MET A 182 3.04 0.05 -14.25
N ASP A 183 3.07 -0.45 -15.48
CA ASP A 183 1.96 -0.30 -16.43
C ASP A 183 0.65 -0.84 -15.87
N TYR A 184 -0.42 -0.08 -16.09
CA TYR A 184 -1.76 -0.40 -15.65
C TYR A 184 -2.67 -0.77 -16.85
N PRO A 185 -3.53 -1.80 -16.72
CA PRO A 185 -4.46 -2.18 -17.78
C PRO A 185 -5.34 -1.00 -18.23
N GLY A 186 -5.36 -0.73 -19.53
CA GLY A 186 -6.08 0.43 -20.10
C GLY A 186 -5.29 1.74 -20.11
N GLY A 187 -4.02 1.73 -19.70
CA GLY A 187 -3.12 2.88 -19.75
C GLY A 187 -2.89 3.56 -18.39
N GLY A 188 -1.76 4.25 -18.27
CA GLY A 188 -1.33 4.85 -17.01
C GLY A 188 -0.51 3.87 -16.16
N ASN A 189 -0.57 4.02 -14.84
CA ASN A 189 0.26 3.25 -13.92
C ASN A 189 -0.48 2.85 -12.63
N TRP A 190 0.10 1.93 -11.86
CA TRP A 190 -0.48 1.36 -10.64
C TRP A 190 -0.43 2.25 -9.39
N ASN A 191 0.18 3.43 -9.47
CA ASN A 191 0.38 4.30 -8.30
C ASN A 191 -0.96 4.72 -7.69
N ASP A 192 -1.13 4.51 -6.39
CA ASP A 192 -2.35 4.90 -5.66
C ASP A 192 -3.62 4.25 -6.25
N LYS A 193 -3.52 3.00 -6.70
CA LYS A 193 -4.65 2.25 -7.31
C LYS A 193 -5.03 0.95 -6.61
N VAL A 194 -4.22 0.50 -5.66
CA VAL A 194 -4.40 -0.82 -5.07
C VAL A 194 -5.47 -0.78 -3.98
N ASP A 195 -6.48 -1.62 -4.15
CA ASP A 195 -7.57 -1.86 -3.20
C ASP A 195 -7.32 -3.08 -2.34
N VAL A 196 -6.78 -4.16 -2.93
CA VAL A 196 -6.56 -5.43 -2.24
C VAL A 196 -5.13 -5.89 -2.46
N PHE A 197 -4.51 -6.33 -1.37
CA PHE A 197 -3.20 -6.97 -1.36
C PHE A 197 -3.36 -8.41 -0.86
N GLU A 198 -3.02 -9.40 -1.67
CA GLU A 198 -3.14 -10.81 -1.30
C GLU A 198 -1.74 -11.43 -1.14
N VAL A 199 -1.41 -11.87 0.07
CA VAL A 199 -0.15 -12.59 0.34
C VAL A 199 -0.36 -14.08 0.07
N LYS A 200 0.49 -14.67 -0.76
CA LYS A 200 0.47 -16.11 -1.08
C LYS A 200 1.81 -16.74 -0.72
N ARG A 201 1.91 -17.27 0.49
CA ARG A 201 3.08 -18.06 0.91
C ARG A 201 2.99 -19.49 0.37
N ALA A 202 4.14 -20.06 0.02
CA ALA A 202 4.31 -21.41 -0.51
C ALA A 202 4.57 -22.43 0.60
#